data_AF-A0A9P8SN56-F1
#
_entry.id   AF-A0A9P8SN56-F1
#
_cell.length_a   1.000
_cell.length_b   1.000
_cell.length_c   1.000
_cell.angle_alpha   90.00
_cell.angle_beta   90.00
_cell.angle_gamma   90.00
#
_symmetry.space_group_name_H-M   'P 1'
#
loop_
_entity.id
_entity.type
_entity.pdbx_description
1 polymer ?
#
loop_
_entity_poly.entity_id
_entity_poly.type
_entity_poly.pdbx_seq_one_letter_code
_entity_poly.pdbx_strand_id
1 'polypeptide(L)'
;MATIHPFQNAQQFSVGLWLRNDVTDQVVHQAHNFWVEMTIETTPDGSTEKDHIMKSLRAIDEISTDMTKPYWQRRLAYLQLHRALEILKQIVGHKRLKRQFNRSCGKGNSSEVIELYSNALHGKSGHHVGRQMRLAKRWSLALRNSLFLAVAYSDYSGARMKNFAVTHENLRNVSREAVQAIRQQHGSYKVFPI
;
A
#
# COMPACT_ATOMS: atom_id res chain seq x y z
N MET A 1 31.21 -8.64 30.20
CA MET A 1 30.05 -9.03 29.35
C MET A 1 29.10 -7.85 29.32
N ALA A 2 29.07 -7.09 28.21
CA ALA A 2 28.21 -5.92 28.10
C ALA A 2 26.79 -6.36 27.73
N THR A 3 25.83 -6.05 28.60
CA THR A 3 24.40 -6.21 28.38
C THR A 3 23.95 -5.21 27.32
N ILE A 4 23.77 -5.68 26.09
CA ILE A 4 23.21 -4.90 24.99
C ILE A 4 21.72 -4.71 25.27
N HIS A 5 21.31 -3.48 25.59
CA HIS A 5 19.91 -3.15 25.82
C HIS A 5 19.10 -3.32 24.51
N PRO A 6 17.93 -4.01 24.54
CA PRO A 6 17.08 -4.17 23.35
C PRO A 6 16.59 -2.83 22.76
N PHE A 7 16.60 -1.75 23.55
CA PHE A 7 16.28 -0.40 23.10
C PHE A 7 17.38 0.25 22.24
N GLN A 8 18.65 -0.11 22.40
CA GLN A 8 19.75 0.43 21.59
C GLN A 8 19.76 -0.17 20.17
N ASN A 9 19.40 -1.45 20.02
CA ASN A 9 19.21 -2.05 18.70
C ASN A 9 18.00 -1.46 17.97
N ALA A 10 16.91 -1.18 18.68
CA ALA A 10 15.76 -0.50 18.10
C ALA A 10 16.12 0.92 17.65
N GLN A 11 16.89 1.69 18.43
CA GLN A 11 17.33 3.04 18.03
C GLN A 11 18.28 3.05 16.81
N GLN A 12 19.21 2.10 16.71
CA GLN A 12 20.06 1.96 15.51
C GLN A 12 19.29 1.47 14.28
N PHE A 13 18.17 0.75 14.46
CA PHE A 13 17.25 0.38 13.38
C PHE A 13 16.20 1.45 13.06
N SER A 14 15.89 2.33 14.01
CA SER A 14 14.78 3.27 13.94
C SER A 14 15.20 4.60 13.34
N VAL A 15 14.25 5.25 12.69
CA VAL A 15 14.33 6.60 12.12
C VAL A 15 15.22 6.72 10.88
N GLY A 16 16.54 6.72 10.99
CA GLY A 16 17.42 7.14 9.88
C GLY A 16 17.48 6.15 8.71
N LEU A 17 17.39 4.85 8.97
CA LEU A 17 17.43 3.81 7.93
C LEU A 17 16.11 3.70 7.16
N TRP A 18 15.00 4.06 7.80
CA TRP A 18 13.67 3.98 7.20
C TRP A 18 13.19 5.32 6.68
N LEU A 19 13.64 6.44 7.24
CA LEU A 19 13.12 7.76 6.90
C LEU A 19 14.15 8.58 6.14
N ARG A 20 13.67 9.23 5.09
CA ARG A 20 14.39 10.20 4.30
C ARG A 20 14.42 11.53 5.03
N ASN A 21 15.61 12.08 5.17
CA ASN A 21 15.82 13.41 5.76
C ASN A 21 15.67 14.53 4.72
N ASP A 22 15.51 14.19 3.43
CA ASP A 22 15.45 15.12 2.30
C ASP A 22 14.04 15.31 1.73
N VAL A 23 13.01 15.07 2.56
CA VAL A 23 11.62 15.35 2.18
C VAL A 23 11.38 16.86 2.23
N THR A 24 11.15 17.47 1.07
CA THR A 24 10.83 18.91 0.95
C THR A 24 9.33 19.16 0.86
N ASP A 25 8.89 20.38 1.16
CA ASP A 25 7.48 20.78 1.05
C ASP A 25 6.93 20.60 -0.37
N GLN A 26 7.77 20.80 -1.39
CA GLN A 26 7.41 20.58 -2.80
C GLN A 26 7.07 19.10 -3.06
N VAL A 27 7.84 18.15 -2.51
CA VAL A 27 7.56 16.72 -2.66
C VAL A 27 6.27 16.34 -1.94
N VAL A 28 6.02 16.91 -0.76
CA VAL A 28 4.77 16.68 -0.01
C VAL A 28 3.57 17.19 -0.81
N HIS A 29 3.67 18.38 -1.42
CA HIS A 29 2.60 18.95 -2.23
C HIS A 29 2.33 18.12 -3.49
N GLN A 30 3.38 17.68 -4.20
CA GLN A 30 3.24 16.77 -5.36
C GLN A 30 2.59 15.44 -4.96
N ALA A 31 3.00 14.88 -3.82
CA ALA A 31 2.43 13.63 -3.32
C ALA A 31 0.95 13.78 -2.95
N HIS A 32 0.58 14.93 -2.37
CA HIS A 32 -0.82 15.25 -2.07
C HIS A 32 -1.66 15.35 -3.34
N ASN A 33 -1.20 16.11 -4.35
CA ASN A 33 -1.95 16.27 -5.60
C ASN A 33 -2.13 14.94 -6.32
N PHE A 34 -1.05 14.16 -6.42
CA PHE A 34 -1.11 12.81 -6.96
C PHE A 34 -2.08 11.91 -6.18
N TRP A 35 -2.09 12.01 -4.85
CA TRP A 35 -2.99 11.24 -4.00
C TRP A 35 -4.46 11.57 -4.26
N VAL A 36 -4.79 12.86 -4.41
CA VAL A 36 -6.14 13.31 -4.75
C VAL A 36 -6.54 12.80 -6.13
N GLU A 37 -5.69 12.96 -7.14
CA GLU A 37 -5.95 12.51 -8.52
C GLU A 37 -6.10 10.99 -8.64
N MET A 38 -5.32 10.22 -7.87
CA MET A 38 -5.31 8.76 -7.92
C MET A 38 -6.36 8.12 -7.02
N THR A 39 -7.01 8.88 -6.14
CA THR A 39 -8.06 8.33 -5.29
C THR A 39 -9.25 7.97 -6.17
N ILE A 40 -9.36 6.67 -6.47
CA ILE A 40 -10.53 6.11 -7.13
C ILE A 40 -11.74 6.50 -6.27
N GLU A 41 -12.79 7.01 -6.90
CA GLU A 41 -14.10 7.10 -6.24
C GLU A 41 -14.57 5.68 -5.97
N THR A 42 -14.54 5.36 -4.68
CA THR A 42 -14.68 4.00 -4.18
C THR A 42 -15.95 3.79 -3.40
N THR A 43 -16.84 4.80 -3.42
CA THR A 43 -18.22 4.67 -3.00
C THR A 43 -18.87 3.58 -3.85
N PRO A 44 -19.35 2.50 -3.23
CA PRO A 44 -20.03 1.43 -3.94
C PRO A 44 -21.43 1.92 -4.32
N ASP A 45 -21.52 2.83 -5.29
CA ASP A 45 -22.77 3.03 -5.99
C ASP A 45 -23.01 1.81 -6.89
N GLY A 46 -24.28 1.46 -7.13
CA GLY A 46 -24.61 0.33 -7.99
C GLY A 46 -24.14 0.51 -9.44
N SER A 47 -23.65 1.70 -9.79
CA SER A 47 -23.23 2.15 -11.12
C SER A 47 -21.72 2.11 -11.36
N THR A 48 -20.88 1.76 -10.38
CA THR A 48 -19.42 1.74 -10.58
C THR A 48 -19.08 0.75 -11.69
N GLU A 49 -18.81 1.30 -12.86
CA GLU A 49 -18.70 0.54 -14.09
C GLU A 49 -17.45 -0.35 -14.01
N LYS A 50 -17.64 -1.65 -14.24
CA LYS A 50 -16.56 -2.65 -14.15
C LYS A 50 -15.32 -2.20 -14.93
N ASP A 51 -15.52 -1.58 -16.09
CA ASP A 51 -14.45 -1.15 -16.98
C ASP A 51 -13.63 0.01 -16.38
N HIS A 52 -14.26 0.92 -15.64
CA HIS A 52 -13.57 1.98 -14.92
C HIS A 52 -12.63 1.42 -13.84
N ILE A 53 -13.09 0.43 -13.07
CA ILE A 53 -12.27 -0.24 -12.06
C ILE A 53 -11.09 -0.97 -12.72
N MET A 54 -11.33 -1.67 -13.82
CA MET A 54 -10.29 -2.43 -14.54
C MET A 54 -9.23 -1.50 -15.15
N LYS A 55 -9.63 -0.37 -15.73
CA LYS A 55 -8.71 0.66 -16.24
C LYS A 55 -7.87 1.26 -15.11
N SER A 56 -8.49 1.54 -13.97
CA SER A 56 -7.81 2.07 -12.78
C SER A 56 -6.79 1.08 -12.22
N LEU A 57 -7.14 -0.20 -12.12
CA LEU A 57 -6.22 -1.26 -11.67
C LEU A 57 -5.00 -1.39 -12.59
N ARG A 58 -5.18 -1.25 -13.91
CA ARG A 58 -4.09 -1.28 -14.87
C ARG A 58 -3.17 -0.07 -14.69
N ALA A 59 -3.72 1.13 -14.63
CA ALA A 59 -2.94 2.36 -14.43
C ALA A 59 -2.14 2.31 -13.12
N ILE A 60 -2.74 1.78 -12.04
CA ILE A 60 -2.07 1.59 -10.77
C ILE A 60 -0.91 0.58 -10.87
N ASP A 61 -1.10 -0.54 -11.58
CA ASP A 61 -0.03 -1.54 -11.81
C ASP A 61 1.13 -0.97 -12.63
N GLU A 62 0.83 -0.19 -13.66
CA GLU A 62 1.83 0.50 -14.48
C GLU A 62 2.66 1.46 -13.61
N ILE A 63 2.01 2.30 -12.80
CA ILE A 63 2.72 3.24 -11.91
C ILE A 63 3.52 2.51 -10.84
N SER A 64 3.00 1.42 -10.25
CA SER A 64 3.67 0.71 -9.16
C SER A 64 4.92 -0.06 -9.61
N THR A 65 5.02 -0.33 -10.91
CA THR A 65 6.10 -1.12 -11.55
C THR A 65 7.09 -0.26 -12.33
N ASP A 66 6.70 0.93 -12.75
CA ASP A 66 7.56 1.87 -13.47
C ASP A 66 8.71 2.36 -12.59
N MET A 67 9.93 1.90 -12.89
CA MET A 67 11.11 2.23 -12.10
C MET A 67 11.57 3.69 -12.26
N THR A 68 11.08 4.39 -13.27
CA THR A 68 11.38 5.81 -13.52
C THR A 68 10.57 6.74 -12.61
N LYS A 69 9.45 6.26 -12.05
CA LYS A 69 8.63 7.05 -11.13
C LYS A 69 9.32 7.22 -9.78
N PRO A 70 9.15 8.40 -9.13
CA PRO A 70 9.54 8.60 -7.75
C PRO A 70 9.03 7.48 -6.83
N TYR A 71 9.86 7.11 -5.86
CA TYR A 71 9.55 6.03 -4.92
C TYR A 71 8.21 6.25 -4.18
N TRP A 72 7.90 7.49 -3.79
CA TRP A 72 6.68 7.82 -3.05
C TRP A 72 5.45 7.56 -3.93
N GLN A 73 5.55 7.88 -5.22
CA GLN A 73 4.47 7.69 -6.20
C GLN A 73 4.15 6.21 -6.38
N ARG A 74 5.18 5.37 -6.50
CA ARG A 74 5.01 3.90 -6.56
C ARG A 74 4.36 3.34 -5.29
N ARG A 75 4.73 3.85 -4.11
CA ARG A 75 4.16 3.40 -2.82
C ARG A 75 2.72 3.81 -2.65
N LEU A 76 2.37 5.03 -3.04
CA LEU A 76 0.98 5.47 -3.07
C LEU A 76 0.16 4.65 -4.07
N ALA A 77 0.74 4.27 -5.22
CA ALA A 77 0.10 3.33 -6.13
C ALA A 77 -0.17 1.96 -5.47
N TYR A 78 0.79 1.40 -4.72
CA TYR A 78 0.55 0.17 -3.94
C TYR A 78 -0.57 0.32 -2.90
N LEU A 79 -0.68 1.48 -2.25
CA LEU A 79 -1.74 1.77 -1.30
C LEU A 79 -3.11 1.83 -1.98
N GLN A 80 -3.19 2.51 -3.12
CA GLN A 80 -4.41 2.58 -3.93
C GLN A 80 -4.79 1.22 -4.51
N LEU A 81 -3.81 0.42 -4.95
CA LEU A 81 -4.04 -0.96 -5.37
C LEU A 81 -4.71 -1.76 -4.27
N HIS A 82 -4.20 -1.67 -3.03
CA HIS A 82 -4.79 -2.39 -1.91
C HIS A 82 -6.23 -1.97 -1.63
N ARG A 83 -6.52 -0.66 -1.66
CA ARG A 83 -7.89 -0.14 -1.50
C ARG A 83 -8.81 -0.70 -2.57
N ALA A 84 -8.44 -0.56 -3.85
CA ALA A 84 -9.21 -1.05 -4.98
C ALA A 84 -9.54 -2.55 -4.85
N LEU A 85 -8.57 -3.36 -4.40
CA LEU A 85 -8.78 -4.79 -4.17
C LEU A 85 -9.77 -5.08 -3.02
N GLU A 86 -9.73 -4.33 -1.92
CA GLU A 86 -10.69 -4.50 -0.82
C GLU A 86 -12.11 -4.10 -1.22
N ILE A 87 -12.26 -3.07 -2.06
CA ILE A 87 -13.58 -2.66 -2.56
C ILE A 87 -14.11 -3.66 -3.57
N LEU A 88 -13.27 -4.15 -4.49
CA LEU A 88 -13.64 -5.26 -5.35
C LEU A 88 -14.11 -6.46 -4.55
N LYS A 89 -13.44 -6.78 -3.44
CA LYS A 89 -13.85 -7.86 -2.53
C LYS A 89 -15.22 -7.59 -1.89
N GLN A 90 -15.53 -6.35 -1.54
CA GLN A 90 -16.85 -5.95 -1.03
C GLN A 90 -17.92 -6.05 -2.13
N ILE A 91 -17.66 -5.56 -3.33
CA ILE A 91 -18.57 -5.64 -4.49
C ILE A 91 -18.87 -7.11 -4.82
N VAL A 92 -17.83 -7.95 -4.92
CA VAL A 92 -17.98 -9.40 -5.13
C VAL A 92 -18.80 -10.03 -4.00
N GLY A 93 -18.54 -9.65 -2.74
CA GLY A 93 -19.31 -10.09 -1.58
C GLY A 93 -20.79 -9.74 -1.67
N HIS A 94 -21.12 -8.50 -2.04
CA HIS A 94 -22.50 -8.03 -2.19
C HIS A 94 -23.23 -8.73 -3.33
N LYS A 95 -22.58 -8.88 -4.49
CA LYS A 95 -23.14 -9.63 -5.64
C LYS A 95 -23.37 -11.10 -5.29
N ARG A 96 -22.50 -11.71 -4.47
CA ARG A 96 -22.68 -13.08 -3.95
C ARG A 96 -23.89 -13.18 -3.03
N LEU A 97 -24.11 -12.23 -2.12
CA LEU A 97 -25.28 -12.19 -1.25
C LEU A 97 -26.58 -12.09 -2.05
N LYS A 98 -26.57 -11.35 -3.17
CA LYS A 98 -27.70 -11.21 -4.09
C LYS A 98 -27.90 -12.41 -5.04
N ARG A 99 -27.15 -13.51 -4.89
CA ARG A 99 -27.16 -14.68 -5.79
C ARG A 99 -26.88 -14.36 -7.26
N GLN A 100 -26.20 -13.25 -7.54
CA GLN A 100 -25.84 -12.81 -8.90
C GLN A 100 -24.54 -13.48 -9.42
N PHE A 101 -23.98 -14.43 -8.67
CA PHE A 101 -22.81 -15.22 -9.04
C PHE A 101 -23.13 -16.72 -8.92
N ASN A 102 -22.79 -17.49 -9.97
CA ASN A 102 -22.87 -18.94 -9.92
C ASN A 102 -21.82 -19.51 -8.96
N ARG A 103 -22.25 -20.40 -8.06
CA ARG A 103 -21.37 -21.07 -7.08
C ARG A 103 -20.49 -22.11 -7.79
N SER A 104 -19.28 -21.75 -8.19
CA SER A 104 -18.25 -22.75 -8.47
C SER A 104 -17.72 -23.30 -7.14
N CYS A 105 -17.77 -24.62 -6.96
CA CYS A 105 -17.21 -25.29 -5.78
C CYS A 105 -15.74 -24.89 -5.62
N GLY A 106 -15.32 -24.47 -4.42
CA GLY A 106 -13.94 -24.12 -4.10
C GLY A 106 -13.49 -22.69 -4.42
N LYS A 107 -14.30 -21.82 -5.06
CA LYS A 107 -13.93 -20.41 -5.33
C LYS A 107 -14.46 -19.45 -4.25
N GLY A 108 -13.57 -18.80 -3.50
CA GLY A 108 -13.89 -17.75 -2.52
C GLY A 108 -13.93 -16.33 -3.14
N ASN A 109 -14.34 -15.32 -2.37
CA ASN A 109 -14.36 -13.91 -2.84
C ASN A 109 -12.96 -13.47 -3.29
N SER A 110 -11.92 -13.91 -2.58
CA SER A 110 -10.53 -13.61 -2.91
C SER A 110 -10.10 -14.21 -4.26
N SER A 111 -10.58 -15.42 -4.60
CA SER A 111 -10.29 -16.05 -5.89
C SER A 111 -10.86 -15.23 -7.04
N GLU A 112 -12.09 -14.72 -6.87
CA GLU A 112 -12.75 -13.86 -7.85
C GLU A 112 -12.01 -12.53 -8.04
N VAL A 113 -11.56 -11.91 -6.93
CA VAL A 113 -10.79 -10.67 -6.98
C VAL A 113 -9.45 -10.88 -7.70
N ILE A 114 -8.78 -12.01 -7.48
CA ILE A 114 -7.55 -12.36 -8.19
C ILE A 114 -7.83 -12.50 -9.69
N GLU A 115 -8.92 -13.17 -10.06
CA GLU A 115 -9.31 -13.37 -11.46
C GLU A 115 -9.63 -12.02 -12.14
N LEU A 116 -10.41 -11.16 -11.49
CA LEU A 116 -10.70 -9.81 -11.97
C LEU A 116 -9.43 -8.97 -12.13
N TYR A 117 -8.54 -8.98 -11.13
CA TYR A 117 -7.28 -8.24 -11.23
C TYR A 117 -6.38 -8.80 -12.33
N SER A 118 -6.29 -10.12 -12.47
CA SER A 118 -5.56 -10.77 -13.57
C SER A 118 -6.12 -10.36 -14.94
N ASN A 119 -7.44 -10.34 -15.07
CA ASN A 119 -8.13 -9.90 -16.28
C ASN A 119 -7.85 -8.43 -16.58
N ALA A 120 -7.72 -7.55 -15.58
CA ALA A 120 -7.38 -6.14 -15.78
C ALA A 120 -6.02 -5.98 -16.46
N LEU A 121 -5.08 -6.87 -16.14
CA LEU A 121 -3.69 -6.82 -16.57
C LEU A 121 -3.37 -7.54 -17.89
N HIS A 122 -4.38 -8.06 -18.62
CA HIS A 122 -4.30 -8.53 -20.02
C HIS A 122 -2.95 -9.17 -20.42
N GLY A 123 -2.59 -10.30 -19.78
CA GLY A 123 -1.39 -11.09 -20.15
C GLY A 123 -0.24 -11.08 -19.15
N LYS A 124 -0.36 -10.36 -18.03
CA LYS A 124 0.58 -10.53 -16.90
C LYS A 124 0.41 -11.90 -16.25
N SER A 125 1.51 -12.52 -15.83
CA SER A 125 1.49 -13.84 -15.20
C SER A 125 0.78 -13.82 -13.84
N GLY A 126 0.17 -14.94 -13.44
CA GLY A 126 -0.41 -15.08 -12.10
C GLY A 126 0.60 -14.85 -10.96
N HIS A 127 1.89 -15.12 -11.22
CA HIS A 127 2.97 -14.78 -10.28
C HIS A 127 3.09 -13.26 -10.07
N HIS A 128 3.03 -12.46 -11.14
CA HIS A 128 3.02 -11.00 -11.07
C HIS A 128 1.83 -10.51 -10.25
N VAL A 129 0.62 -10.94 -10.62
CA VAL A 129 -0.63 -10.59 -9.91
C VAL A 129 -0.51 -10.85 -8.41
N GLY A 130 -0.12 -12.08 -8.04
CA GLY A 130 0.04 -12.45 -6.64
C GLY A 130 1.13 -11.65 -5.93
N ARG A 131 2.24 -11.34 -6.60
CA ARG A 131 3.32 -10.51 -6.05
C ARG A 131 2.84 -9.07 -5.79
N GLN A 132 2.13 -8.47 -6.74
CA GLN A 132 1.59 -7.11 -6.61
C GLN A 132 0.58 -7.00 -5.47
N MET A 133 -0.35 -7.96 -5.36
CA MET A 133 -1.31 -8.00 -4.26
C MET A 133 -0.63 -8.11 -2.88
N ARG A 134 0.41 -8.95 -2.76
CA ARG A 134 1.19 -9.06 -1.52
C ARG A 134 1.92 -7.77 -1.18
N LEU A 135 2.54 -7.12 -2.16
CA LEU A 135 3.22 -5.83 -1.96
C LEU A 135 2.23 -4.74 -1.56
N ALA A 136 1.08 -4.65 -2.24
CA ALA A 136 0.01 -3.71 -1.92
C ALA A 136 -0.45 -3.85 -0.45
N LYS A 137 -0.73 -5.08 -0.01
CA LYS A 137 -1.11 -5.35 1.39
C LYS A 137 -0.02 -4.94 2.38
N ARG A 138 1.25 -5.22 2.07
CA ARG A 138 2.37 -4.88 2.95
C ARG A 138 2.62 -3.39 3.07
N TRP A 139 2.56 -2.67 1.94
CA TRP A 139 2.63 -1.22 1.93
C TRP A 139 1.45 -0.60 2.68
N SER A 140 0.23 -1.09 2.50
CA SER A 140 -0.92 -0.66 3.30
C SER A 140 -0.67 -0.76 4.81
N LEU A 141 -0.13 -1.89 5.28
CA LEU A 141 0.21 -2.09 6.69
C LEU A 141 1.30 -1.15 7.19
N ALA A 142 2.34 -0.95 6.38
CA ALA A 142 3.50 -0.15 6.75
C ALA A 142 3.25 1.36 6.68
N LEU A 143 2.37 1.80 5.78
CA LEU A 143 2.01 3.19 5.59
C LEU A 143 0.81 3.60 6.45
N ARG A 144 -0.06 2.66 6.84
CA ARG A 144 -1.31 2.94 7.58
C ARG A 144 -2.15 4.06 6.96
N ASN A 145 -2.21 4.10 5.63
CA ASN A 145 -2.84 5.16 4.85
C ASN A 145 -2.19 6.57 4.94
N SER A 146 -1.07 6.72 5.64
CA SER A 146 -0.39 8.00 5.79
C SER A 146 0.40 8.38 4.54
N LEU A 147 0.01 9.50 3.93
CA LEU A 147 0.75 10.15 2.85
C LEU A 147 2.19 10.49 3.28
N PHE A 148 2.31 11.01 4.50
CA PHE A 148 3.59 11.35 5.10
C PHE A 148 4.51 10.12 5.13
N LEU A 149 4.06 8.96 5.61
CA LEU A 149 4.91 7.76 5.65
C LEU A 149 5.28 7.27 4.23
N ALA A 150 4.42 7.50 3.24
CA ALA A 150 4.71 7.11 1.86
C ALA A 150 5.89 7.90 1.28
N VAL A 151 5.97 9.19 1.62
CA VAL A 151 7.05 10.10 1.24
C VAL A 151 8.26 9.92 2.14
N ALA A 152 8.07 9.76 3.44
CA ALA A 152 9.17 9.68 4.39
C ALA A 152 9.97 8.40 4.23
N TYR A 153 9.39 7.28 3.78
CA TYR A 153 10.14 6.03 3.73
C TYR A 153 11.33 6.04 2.73
N SER A 154 12.43 5.35 3.04
CA SER A 154 13.66 5.30 2.23
C SER A 154 13.65 4.14 1.23
N ASP A 155 14.61 4.07 0.30
CA ASP A 155 14.71 2.91 -0.61
C ASP A 155 15.02 1.58 0.11
N TYR A 156 15.71 1.66 1.26
CA TYR A 156 15.92 0.52 2.15
C TYR A 156 14.59 -0.09 2.64
N SER A 157 13.60 0.76 2.94
CA SER A 157 12.25 0.29 3.24
C SER A 157 11.64 -0.51 2.08
N GLY A 158 11.90 -0.09 0.84
CA GLY A 158 11.41 -0.76 -0.37
C GLY A 158 12.02 -2.15 -0.55
N ALA A 159 13.31 -2.31 -0.27
CA ALA A 159 13.97 -3.61 -0.26
C ALA A 159 13.38 -4.53 0.81
N ARG A 160 13.14 -4.02 2.02
CA ARG A 160 12.47 -4.76 3.12
C ARG A 160 11.05 -5.19 2.76
N MET A 161 10.26 -4.34 2.08
CA MET A 161 8.90 -4.69 1.62
C MET A 161 8.90 -5.79 0.57
N LYS A 162 9.96 -5.91 -0.23
CA LYS A 162 10.13 -7.00 -1.22
C LYS A 162 10.57 -8.33 -0.57
N ASN A 163 11.11 -8.30 0.65
CA ASN A 163 11.48 -9.51 1.40
C ASN A 163 10.26 -10.11 2.13
N PHE A 164 9.64 -11.15 1.56
CA PHE A 164 8.44 -11.83 2.08
C PHE A 164 8.63 -12.63 3.38
N ALA A 165 9.84 -12.72 3.92
CA ALA A 165 10.08 -13.30 5.24
C ALA A 165 9.67 -12.38 6.41
N VAL A 166 9.46 -11.07 6.17
CA VAL A 166 9.07 -10.13 7.24
C VAL A 166 7.59 -10.33 7.61
N THR A 167 7.31 -10.53 8.91
CA THR A 167 5.95 -10.77 9.42
C THR A 167 5.07 -9.51 9.32
N HIS A 168 3.75 -9.71 9.25
CA HIS A 168 2.78 -8.61 9.25
C HIS A 168 2.83 -7.76 10.52
N GLU A 169 3.13 -8.38 11.66
CA GLU A 169 3.30 -7.69 12.95
C GLU A 169 4.49 -6.73 12.92
N ASN A 170 5.63 -7.19 12.41
CA ASN A 170 6.81 -6.34 12.27
C ASN A 170 6.51 -5.12 11.38
N LEU A 171 5.79 -5.31 10.27
CA LEU A 171 5.41 -4.21 9.38
C LEU A 171 4.48 -3.18 10.06
N ARG A 172 3.57 -3.63 10.93
CA ARG A 172 2.70 -2.74 11.70
C ARG A 172 3.50 -1.95 12.73
N ASN A 173 4.44 -2.60 13.42
CA ASN A 173 5.28 -1.96 14.44
C ASN A 173 6.19 -0.89 13.84
N VAL A 174 6.75 -1.14 12.64
CA VAL A 174 7.58 -0.16 11.91
C VAL A 174 6.87 1.19 11.72
N SER A 175 5.59 1.19 11.36
CA SER A 175 4.83 2.44 11.21
C SER A 175 4.69 3.22 12.52
N ARG A 176 4.51 2.51 13.64
CA ARG A 176 4.37 3.10 14.97
C ARG A 176 5.70 3.68 15.43
N GLU A 177 6.78 2.93 15.26
CA GLU A 177 8.14 3.36 15.57
C GLU A 177 8.55 4.59 14.75
N ALA A 178 8.24 4.60 13.44
CA ALA A 178 8.50 5.75 12.58
C ALA A 178 7.76 7.01 13.07
N VAL A 179 6.45 6.91 13.33
CA VAL A 179 5.66 8.04 13.85
C VAL A 179 6.18 8.53 15.21
N GLN A 180 6.54 7.61 16.10
CA GLN A 180 7.07 7.94 17.42
C GLN A 180 8.41 8.67 17.32
N ALA A 181 9.29 8.22 16.44
CA ALA A 181 10.58 8.83 16.21
C ALA A 181 10.48 10.26 15.67
N ILE A 182 9.56 10.50 14.73
CA ILE A 182 9.32 11.84 14.18
C ILE A 182 8.79 12.79 15.26
N ARG A 183 7.87 12.30 16.11
CA ARG A 183 7.37 13.07 17.26
C ARG A 183 8.49 13.41 18.25
N GLN A 184 9.44 12.51 18.45
CA GLN A 184 10.61 12.77 19.29
C GLN A 184 11.56 13.80 18.65
N GLN A 185 11.75 13.75 17.33
CA GLN A 185 12.68 14.63 16.60
C GLN A 185 12.14 16.06 16.39
N HIS A 186 10.85 16.22 16.12
CA HIS A 186 10.24 17.51 15.78
C HIS A 186 9.34 18.09 16.89
N GLY A 187 9.28 17.42 18.05
CA GLY A 187 8.35 17.75 19.12
C GLY A 187 6.91 17.36 18.80
N SER A 188 6.08 17.19 19.83
CA SER A 188 4.68 16.73 19.74
C SER A 188 3.74 17.62 18.92
N TYR A 189 4.20 18.80 18.47
CA TYR A 189 3.38 19.88 17.91
C TYR A 189 3.21 19.81 16.39
N LYS A 190 4.06 19.09 15.66
CA LYS A 190 3.81 18.81 14.22
C LYS A 190 2.85 17.63 14.11
N VAL A 191 1.56 17.92 14.12
CA VAL A 191 0.51 16.98 13.71
C VAL A 191 0.63 16.77 12.21
N PHE A 192 1.30 15.70 11.81
CA PHE A 192 1.29 15.26 10.42
C PHE A 192 -0.06 14.59 10.14
N PRO A 193 -0.79 14.99 9.09
CA PRO A 193 -2.05 14.34 8.74
C PRO A 193 -1.80 12.86 8.46
N ILE A 194 -2.52 12.01 9.19
CA ILE A 194 -2.57 10.55 9.01
C ILE A 194 -3.67 10.25 8.02
#